data_AF-A0A6A6LVP2-F1
#
_entry.id   AF-A0A6A6LVP2-F1
#
_cell.length_a   1.000
_cell.length_b   1.000
_cell.length_c   1.000
_cell.angle_alpha   90.00
_cell.angle_beta   90.00
_cell.angle_gamma   90.00
#
_symmetry.space_group_name_H-M   'P 1'
#
loop_
_entity.id
_entity.type
_entity.pdbx_description
1 polymer ?
#
loop_
_entity_poly.entity_id
_entity_poly.type
_entity_poly.pdbx_seq_one_letter_code
_entity_poly.pdbx_strand_id
1 'polypeptide(L)'
;MNFCGKNTDGSDHFRKQEVAEYCGAQWDVFRRQDIPKLVEYLRRHSNEFTHTYGLQKLVGHPILDQNFFLDTTHKMRLKEEFKIEPWTFEQHVGEAVIIPAGCPYQIRNLKSCVNVVLDFVSPENVTVCNQLIDEVRLLPENHNAKV
;
A
#
# COMPACT_ATOMS: atom_id res chain seq x y z
N MET A 1 53.97 -2.22 -19.12
CA MET A 1 53.97 -0.93 -19.84
C MET A 1 53.39 0.10 -18.89
N ASN A 2 54.22 1.06 -18.47
CA ASN A 2 53.80 2.18 -17.64
C ASN A 2 53.42 3.35 -18.56
N PHE A 3 52.32 4.02 -18.25
CA PHE A 3 52.20 5.45 -18.48
C PHE A 3 51.80 6.12 -17.16
N CYS A 4 52.54 7.17 -16.85
CA CYS A 4 52.50 7.98 -15.64
C CYS A 4 52.08 9.40 -16.04
N GLY A 5 51.38 10.09 -15.12
CA GLY A 5 51.26 11.55 -15.05
C GLY A 5 49.86 12.05 -15.45
N LYS A 6 49.14 12.86 -14.67
CA LYS A 6 49.57 13.82 -13.64
C LYS A 6 48.46 14.02 -12.59
N ASN A 7 48.87 14.28 -11.35
CA ASN A 7 48.04 14.96 -10.35
C ASN A 7 47.75 16.39 -10.81
N THR A 8 46.49 16.79 -10.76
CA THR A 8 46.07 18.19 -10.70
C THR A 8 45.07 18.33 -9.57
N ASP A 9 45.51 19.05 -8.54
CA ASP A 9 44.74 19.55 -7.42
C ASP A 9 43.60 20.45 -7.95
N GLY A 10 42.37 20.13 -7.57
CA GLY A 10 41.19 20.69 -8.22
C GLY A 10 39.94 20.48 -7.38
N SER A 11 39.82 21.30 -6.33
CA SER A 11 38.60 21.63 -5.60
C SER A 11 37.54 20.53 -5.53
N ASP A 12 37.46 19.90 -4.36
CA ASP A 12 36.39 19.00 -3.91
C ASP A 12 35.06 19.76 -3.81
N HIS A 13 34.54 20.21 -4.94
CA HIS A 13 33.14 20.52 -5.08
C HIS A 13 32.45 19.18 -5.31
N PHE A 14 32.36 18.37 -4.25
CA PHE A 14 31.22 17.48 -4.09
C PHE A 14 30.02 18.39 -4.30
N ARG A 15 29.49 18.40 -5.53
CA ARG A 15 28.09 18.71 -5.75
C ARG A 15 27.41 17.78 -4.76
N LYS A 16 26.95 18.34 -3.64
CA LYS A 16 25.67 17.94 -3.09
C LYS A 16 24.72 18.09 -4.27
N GLN A 17 24.67 17.05 -5.09
CA GLN A 17 23.48 16.74 -5.82
C GLN A 17 22.46 16.71 -4.70
N GLU A 18 21.66 17.77 -4.58
CA GLU A 18 20.38 17.65 -3.90
C GLU A 18 19.85 16.32 -4.38
N VAL A 19 19.77 15.36 -3.44
CA VAL A 19 19.04 14.14 -3.69
C VAL A 19 17.65 14.67 -3.93
N ALA A 20 17.32 14.97 -5.18
CA ALA A 20 16.02 15.44 -5.56
C ALA A 20 15.09 14.42 -4.93
N GLU A 21 14.24 14.88 -4.01
CA GLU A 21 13.38 14.07 -3.17
C GLU A 21 12.54 13.19 -4.09
N TYR A 22 13.06 12.01 -4.38
CA TYR A 22 12.46 11.12 -5.35
C TYR A 22 11.44 10.32 -4.57
N CYS A 23 10.20 10.80 -4.60
CA CYS A 23 9.05 10.01 -4.18
C CYS A 23 9.09 8.66 -4.93
N GLY A 24 9.15 7.58 -4.15
CA GLY A 24 9.19 6.22 -4.64
C GLY A 24 7.78 5.67 -4.83
N ALA A 25 6.92 5.86 -3.83
CA ALA A 25 5.58 5.29 -3.79
C ALA A 25 4.56 6.27 -3.22
N GLN A 26 3.33 6.16 -3.71
CA GLN A 26 2.16 6.81 -3.12
C GLN A 26 1.35 5.78 -2.34
N TRP A 27 0.94 6.15 -1.14
CA TRP A 27 0.13 5.36 -0.24
C TRP A 27 -1.28 5.95 -0.14
N ASP A 28 -2.28 5.08 -0.09
CA ASP A 28 -3.62 5.43 0.35
C ASP A 28 -3.95 4.53 1.54
N VAL A 29 -4.20 5.13 2.72
CA VAL A 29 -4.53 4.40 3.95
C VAL A 29 -5.95 4.73 4.38
N PHE A 30 -6.78 3.70 4.53
CA PHE A 30 -8.17 3.82 4.92
C PHE A 30 -8.32 3.57 6.42
N ARG A 31 -9.29 4.27 7.03
CA ARG A 31 -9.60 4.06 8.43
C ARG A 31 -10.28 2.72 8.63
N ARG A 32 -9.92 2.01 9.70
CA ARG A 32 -10.54 0.74 10.09
C ARG A 32 -12.07 0.84 10.24
N GLN A 33 -12.57 1.96 10.76
CA GLN A 33 -14.00 2.17 10.97
C GLN A 33 -14.80 2.24 9.66
N ASP A 34 -14.13 2.57 8.56
CA ASP A 34 -14.75 2.73 7.25
C ASP A 34 -14.87 1.38 6.49
N ILE A 35 -14.28 0.30 7.02
CA ILE A 35 -14.26 -1.03 6.39
C ILE A 35 -15.62 -1.51 5.91
N PRO A 36 -16.71 -1.49 6.71
CA PRO A 36 -18.00 -2.04 6.27
C PRO A 36 -18.53 -1.36 5.00
N LYS A 37 -18.41 -0.03 4.94
CA LYS A 37 -18.80 0.80 3.80
C LYS A 37 -17.85 0.63 2.61
N LEU A 38 -16.56 0.48 2.88
CA LEU A 38 -15.56 0.20 1.84
C LEU A 38 -15.82 -1.16 1.18
N VAL A 39 -16.13 -2.19 1.97
CA VAL A 39 -16.55 -3.52 1.48
C VAL A 39 -17.82 -3.41 0.64
N GLU A 40 -18.80 -2.63 1.08
CA GLU A 40 -20.02 -2.39 0.30
C GLU A 40 -19.72 -1.75 -1.06
N TYR A 41 -18.89 -0.70 -1.08
CA TYR A 41 -18.44 -0.05 -2.31
C TYR A 41 -17.76 -1.03 -3.27
N LEU A 42 -16.78 -1.80 -2.77
CA LEU A 42 -16.04 -2.77 -3.58
C LEU A 42 -16.95 -3.85 -4.15
N ARG A 43 -17.95 -4.32 -3.39
CA ARG A 43 -18.93 -5.30 -3.89
C ARG A 43 -19.79 -4.69 -5.00
N ARG A 44 -20.29 -3.46 -4.80
CA ARG A 44 -21.17 -2.75 -5.74
C ARG A 44 -20.49 -2.49 -7.08
N HIS A 45 -19.21 -2.17 -7.07
CA HIS A 45 -18.44 -1.79 -8.26
C HIS A 45 -17.47 -2.88 -8.72
N SER A 46 -17.61 -4.12 -8.25
CA SER A 46 -16.63 -5.19 -8.46
C SER A 46 -16.37 -5.50 -9.95
N ASN A 47 -17.38 -5.31 -10.81
CA ASN A 47 -17.30 -5.47 -12.26
C ASN A 47 -16.56 -4.35 -13.01
N GLU A 48 -16.30 -3.21 -12.37
CA GLU A 48 -15.59 -2.08 -12.98
C GLU A 48 -14.07 -2.25 -12.93
N PHE A 49 -13.57 -3.15 -12.09
CA PHE A 49 -12.14 -3.43 -11.95
C PHE A 49 -11.70 -4.46 -13.00
N THR A 50 -11.30 -3.95 -14.17
CA THR A 50 -11.04 -4.72 -15.40
C THR A 50 -9.75 -5.55 -15.43
N HIS A 51 -9.00 -5.65 -14.32
CA HIS A 51 -7.69 -6.33 -14.30
C HIS A 51 -7.71 -7.78 -13.77
N THR A 52 -8.84 -8.27 -13.26
CA THR A 52 -8.98 -9.70 -12.93
C THR A 52 -9.29 -10.49 -14.19
N TYR A 53 -8.24 -10.90 -14.90
CA TYR A 53 -8.31 -11.79 -16.06
C TYR A 53 -9.28 -12.97 -15.81
N GLY A 54 -10.40 -12.97 -16.53
CA GLY A 54 -11.13 -14.18 -16.93
C GLY A 54 -11.89 -14.98 -15.86
N LEU A 55 -11.85 -14.63 -14.57
CA LEU A 55 -12.77 -15.21 -13.59
C LEU A 55 -13.52 -14.10 -12.88
N GLN A 56 -14.83 -14.05 -13.11
CA GLN A 56 -15.79 -13.64 -12.09
C GLN A 56 -15.69 -14.64 -10.93
N LYS A 57 -14.56 -14.64 -10.21
CA LYS A 57 -14.47 -15.31 -8.92
C LYS A 57 -15.53 -14.61 -8.07
N LEU A 58 -16.44 -15.38 -7.49
CA LEU A 58 -17.22 -14.90 -6.36
C LEU A 58 -16.25 -14.15 -5.45
N VAL A 59 -16.43 -12.84 -5.32
CA VAL A 59 -15.58 -12.04 -4.43
C VAL A 59 -15.83 -12.60 -3.04
N GLY A 60 -14.87 -13.35 -2.51
CA GLY A 60 -15.01 -14.00 -1.22
C GLY A 60 -15.03 -12.92 -0.15
N HIS A 61 -13.87 -12.31 0.05
CA HIS A 61 -13.73 -11.17 0.94
C HIS A 61 -13.04 -10.00 0.21
N PRO A 62 -13.77 -8.93 -0.18
CA PRO A 62 -13.27 -7.88 -1.07
C PRO A 62 -11.92 -7.25 -0.67
N ILE A 63 -11.66 -7.07 0.64
CA ILE A 63 -10.38 -6.53 1.12
C ILE A 63 -9.28 -7.60 1.18
N LEU A 64 -9.55 -8.74 1.85
CA LEU A 64 -8.58 -9.81 2.05
C LEU A 64 -8.20 -10.58 0.77
N ASP A 65 -9.05 -10.51 -0.26
CA ASP A 65 -8.77 -11.04 -1.59
C ASP A 65 -7.69 -10.22 -2.32
N GLN A 66 -7.43 -8.97 -1.90
CA GLN A 66 -6.41 -8.07 -2.46
C GLN A 66 -6.48 -7.87 -3.99
N ASN A 67 -7.67 -7.98 -4.57
CA ASN A 67 -7.89 -7.89 -6.03
C ASN A 67 -8.27 -6.49 -6.54
N PHE A 68 -8.49 -5.53 -5.65
CA PHE A 68 -8.98 -4.20 -6.00
C PHE A 68 -7.92 -3.13 -5.79
N PHE A 69 -7.85 -2.18 -6.74
CA PHE A 69 -7.09 -0.95 -6.61
C PHE A 69 -8.00 0.25 -6.93
N LEU A 70 -8.19 1.13 -5.96
CA LEU A 70 -9.03 2.32 -6.06
C LEU A 70 -8.24 3.44 -6.72
N ASP A 71 -8.44 3.63 -8.02
CA ASP A 71 -7.87 4.76 -8.74
C ASP A 71 -8.50 6.10 -8.32
N THR A 72 -8.05 7.21 -8.92
CA THR A 72 -8.60 8.54 -8.63
C THR A 72 -10.12 8.60 -8.83
N THR A 73 -10.64 7.94 -9.87
CA THR A 73 -12.08 7.90 -10.19
C THR A 73 -12.87 7.21 -9.09
N HIS A 74 -12.40 6.06 -8.61
CA HIS A 74 -13.04 5.34 -7.53
C HIS A 74 -12.90 6.06 -6.19
N LYS A 75 -11.75 6.68 -5.89
CA LYS A 75 -11.57 7.48 -4.67
C LYS A 75 -12.51 8.69 -4.62
N MET A 76 -12.71 9.39 -5.74
CA MET A 76 -13.68 10.49 -5.82
C MET A 76 -15.11 10.01 -5.55
N ARG A 77 -15.54 8.92 -6.22
CA ARG A 77 -16.88 8.34 -6.01
C ARG A 77 -17.09 7.83 -4.59
N LEU A 78 -16.09 7.18 -4.00
CA LEU A 78 -16.11 6.72 -2.61
C LEU A 78 -16.31 7.90 -1.63
N LYS A 79 -15.67 9.03 -1.89
CA LYS A 79 -15.86 10.27 -1.11
C LYS A 79 -17.26 10.84 -1.29
N GLU A 80 -17.79 10.86 -2.50
CA GLU A 80 -19.11 11.40 -2.80
C GLU A 80 -20.24 10.57 -2.19
N GLU A 81 -20.22 9.25 -2.42
CA GLU A 81 -21.29 8.32 -2.04
C GLU A 81 -21.21 7.88 -0.57
N PHE A 82 -20.01 7.56 -0.08
CA PHE A 82 -19.83 6.95 1.24
C PHE A 82 -19.20 7.88 2.28
N LYS A 83 -18.76 9.09 1.86
CA LYS A 83 -18.03 10.06 2.68
C LYS A 83 -16.73 9.49 3.26
N ILE A 84 -16.08 8.62 2.49
CA ILE A 84 -14.79 8.00 2.84
C ILE A 84 -13.72 8.55 1.92
N GLU A 85 -12.63 9.01 2.51
CA GLU A 85 -11.44 9.48 1.81
C GLU A 85 -10.22 8.83 2.48
N PRO A 86 -9.32 8.17 1.72
CA PRO A 86 -8.09 7.67 2.30
C PRO A 86 -7.16 8.81 2.68
N TRP A 87 -6.28 8.55 3.64
CA TRP A 87 -5.11 9.37 3.86
C TRP A 87 -4.09 9.08 2.75
N THR A 88 -3.99 9.99 1.78
CA THR A 88 -3.08 9.87 0.63
C THR A 88 -1.77 10.63 0.89
N PHE A 89 -0.63 9.95 0.74
CA PHE A 89 0.69 10.57 0.93
C PHE A 89 1.78 9.87 0.11
N GLU A 90 2.92 10.54 0.01
CA GLU A 90 4.10 10.09 -0.73
C GLU A 90 5.16 9.56 0.24
N GLN A 91 5.82 8.48 -0.15
CA GLN A 91 6.95 7.90 0.56
C GLN A 91 8.22 8.09 -0.27
N HIS A 92 9.22 8.71 0.34
CA HIS A 92 10.55 8.95 -0.20
C HIS A 92 11.53 7.88 0.27
N VAL A 93 12.68 7.81 -0.40
CA VAL A 93 13.76 6.88 -0.05
C VAL A 93 14.24 7.14 1.38
N GLY A 94 14.25 6.09 2.20
CA GLY A 94 14.67 6.15 3.61
C GLY A 94 13.55 6.43 4.60
N GLU A 95 12.33 6.75 4.14
CA GLU A 95 11.18 6.92 5.02
C GLU A 95 10.56 5.58 5.42
N ALA A 96 10.21 5.45 6.69
CA ALA A 96 9.45 4.33 7.22
C ALA A 96 7.97 4.70 7.33
N VAL A 97 7.10 3.83 6.82
CA VAL A 97 5.64 3.96 6.93
C VAL A 97 5.12 2.96 7.94
N ILE A 98 4.39 3.43 8.96
CA ILE A 98 3.78 2.58 9.99
C ILE A 98 2.27 2.55 9.77
N ILE A 99 1.73 1.35 9.55
CA ILE A 99 0.29 1.13 9.36
C ILE A 99 -0.31 0.42 10.59
N PRO A 100 -1.28 1.02 11.31
CA PRO A 100 -1.84 0.40 12.51
C PRO A 100 -2.82 -0.74 12.22
N ALA A 101 -2.53 -1.97 12.69
CA ALA A 101 -3.34 -3.20 12.58
C ALA A 101 -4.46 -3.12 11.51
N GLY A 102 -5.75 -3.33 11.76
CA GLY A 102 -6.77 -3.42 10.68
C GLY A 102 -7.08 -2.18 9.84
N CYS A 103 -6.14 -1.33 9.45
CA CYS A 103 -6.34 -0.28 8.46
C CYS A 103 -6.06 -0.84 7.04
N PRO A 104 -7.04 -0.86 6.13
CA PRO A 104 -6.79 -1.21 4.73
C PRO A 104 -5.88 -0.18 4.07
N TYR A 105 -5.02 -0.60 3.14
CA TYR A 105 -4.17 0.31 2.38
C TYR A 105 -3.88 -0.21 0.98
N GLN A 106 -3.47 0.68 0.10
CA GLN A 106 -2.95 0.36 -1.23
C GLN A 106 -1.71 1.21 -1.52
N ILE A 107 -0.81 0.66 -2.32
CA ILE A 107 0.48 1.29 -2.66
C ILE A 107 0.59 1.36 -4.17
N ARG A 108 0.93 2.55 -4.69
CA ARG A 108 1.27 2.76 -6.09
C ARG A 108 2.71 3.20 -6.19
N ASN A 109 3.56 2.32 -6.70
CA ASN A 109 4.95 2.65 -6.99
C ASN A 109 5.00 3.65 -8.16
N LEU A 110 5.54 4.85 -7.92
CA LEU A 110 5.75 5.87 -8.95
C LEU A 110 7.06 5.63 -9.72
N LYS A 111 7.98 4.87 -9.12
CA LYS A 111 9.27 4.44 -9.67
C LYS A 111 9.53 2.98 -9.29
N SER A 112 10.62 2.40 -9.80
CA SER A 112 11.12 1.12 -9.30
C SER A 112 11.54 1.26 -7.84
N CYS A 113 10.92 0.48 -6.94
CA CYS A 113 11.13 0.52 -5.50
C CYS A 113 11.52 -0.86 -4.96
N VAL A 114 12.39 -0.87 -3.96
CA VAL A 114 12.68 -2.05 -3.13
C VAL A 114 12.32 -1.68 -1.70
N ASN A 115 11.43 -2.47 -1.09
CA ASN A 115 10.90 -2.20 0.23
C ASN A 115 11.20 -3.39 1.16
N VAL A 116 11.45 -3.09 2.43
CA VAL A 116 11.54 -4.09 3.50
C VAL A 116 10.34 -3.89 4.41
N VAL A 117 9.60 -4.98 4.67
CA VAL A 117 8.40 -4.96 5.52
C VAL A 117 8.70 -5.78 6.78
N LEU A 118 8.33 -5.24 7.93
CA LEU A 118 8.41 -5.91 9.22
C LEU A 118 7.06 -5.83 9.91
N ASP A 119 6.50 -6.97 10.25
CA ASP A 119 5.28 -7.06 11.04
C ASP A 119 5.62 -7.10 12.54
N PHE A 120 4.85 -6.37 13.34
CA PHE A 120 4.96 -6.36 14.79
C PHE A 120 3.59 -6.17 15.44
N VAL A 121 3.47 -6.56 16.71
CA VAL A 121 2.25 -6.37 17.50
C VAL A 121 2.53 -5.37 18.61
N SER A 122 1.84 -4.23 18.60
CA SER A 122 1.90 -3.25 19.68
C SER A 122 0.84 -3.55 20.74
N PRO A 123 1.07 -3.23 22.03
CA PRO A 123 0.09 -3.41 23.09
C PRO A 123 -1.26 -2.73 22.80
N GLU A 124 -1.26 -1.57 22.15
CA GLU A 124 -2.45 -0.79 21.81
C GLU A 124 -3.31 -1.48 20.74
N ASN A 125 -2.71 -2.32 19.89
CA ASN A 125 -3.41 -3.01 18.81
C ASN A 125 -3.65 -4.50 19.07
N VAL A 126 -3.19 -5.07 20.18
CA VAL A 126 -3.26 -6.54 20.43
C VAL A 126 -4.69 -7.09 20.31
N THR A 127 -5.68 -6.38 20.85
CA THR A 127 -7.09 -6.79 20.78
C THR A 127 -7.61 -6.83 19.35
N VAL A 128 -7.20 -5.86 18.53
CA VAL A 128 -7.57 -5.78 17.11
C VAL A 128 -6.88 -6.88 16.33
N CYS A 129 -5.59 -7.12 16.58
CA CYS A 129 -4.87 -8.21 15.93
C CYS A 129 -5.54 -9.56 16.22
N ASN A 130 -5.97 -9.81 17.46
CA ASN A 130 -6.72 -11.02 17.80
C ASN A 130 -8.05 -11.13 17.02
N GLN A 131 -8.82 -10.04 16.93
CA GLN A 131 -10.07 -10.02 16.15
C GLN A 131 -9.82 -10.33 14.66
N LEU A 132 -8.79 -9.73 14.06
CA LEU A 132 -8.44 -9.97 12.66
C LEU A 132 -8.02 -11.42 12.42
N ILE A 133 -7.29 -12.02 13.35
CA ILE A 133 -6.94 -13.46 13.28
C ILE A 133 -8.21 -14.31 13.29
N ASP A 134 -9.18 -13.99 14.15
CA ASP A 134 -10.46 -14.71 14.20
C ASP A 134 -11.27 -14.52 12.91
N GLU A 135 -11.29 -13.32 12.32
CA GLU A 135 -11.91 -13.08 11.00
C GLU A 135 -11.26 -13.93 9.89
N VAL A 136 -9.93 -14.01 9.87
CA VAL A 136 -9.20 -14.85 8.91
C VAL A 136 -9.52 -16.34 9.12
N ARG A 137 -9.64 -16.78 10.38
CA ARG A 137 -10.00 -18.18 10.71
C ARG A 137 -11.39 -18.58 10.17
N LEU A 138 -12.31 -17.63 10.04
CA LEU A 138 -13.66 -17.88 9.50
C LEU A 138 -13.72 -18.01 7.97
N LEU A 139 -12.64 -17.67 7.25
CA LEU A 139 -12.58 -17.82 5.79
C LEU A 139 -12.58 -19.30 5.37
N PRO A 140 -12.90 -19.63 4.10
CA PRO A 140 -12.74 -20.99 3.59
C PRO A 140 -11.30 -21.50 3.74
N GLU A 141 -11.08 -22.79 3.99
CA GLU A 141 -9.73 -23.36 4.21
C GLU A 141 -8.75 -23.07 3.07
N ASN A 142 -9.24 -23.01 1.83
CA ASN A 142 -8.44 -22.76 0.64
C ASN A 142 -8.29 -21.26 0.30
N HIS A 143 -8.60 -20.36 1.24
CA HIS A 143 -8.51 -18.91 1.02
C HIS A 143 -7.07 -18.43 1.19
N ASN A 144 -6.57 -17.61 0.25
CA ASN A 144 -5.17 -17.13 0.23
C ASN A 144 -4.71 -16.41 1.51
N ALA A 145 -5.64 -15.79 2.24
CA ALA A 145 -5.36 -15.11 3.51
C ALA A 145 -5.13 -16.06 4.69
N LYS A 146 -5.48 -17.35 4.58
CA LYS A 146 -5.09 -18.40 5.55
C LYS A 146 -3.72 -18.94 5.14
N VAL A 147 -2.66 -18.30 5.64
CA VAL A 147 -1.26 -18.72 5.43
C VAL A 147 -0.78 -19.54 6.63
#